data_AF-A0A522BLW5-F1
#
_entry.id   AF-A0A522BLW5-F1
#
_cell.length_a   1.000
_cell.length_b   1.000
_cell.length_c   1.000
_cell.angle_alpha   90.00
_cell.angle_beta   90.00
_cell.angle_gamma   90.00
#
_symmetry.space_group_name_H-M   'P 1'
#
loop_
_entity.id
_entity.type
_entity.pdbx_description
1 polymer ?
#
loop_
_entity_poly.entity_id
_entity_poly.type
_entity_poly.pdbx_seq_one_letter_code
_entity_poly.pdbx_strand_id
1 'polypeptide(L)'
;MQKDGEKYTLPKSPAPGKAMIYVVRPYSGGGGYIFNVFVDDKEPASEMGYTRGGQYICFNLEPGKHLILSSAGNWAEMEVNAKTGEIIYVRQRPRTGYLPELYWNELSLVSECEGKYLVRRLEPGVLKHADKPETK
;
A
#
# COMPACT_ATOMS: atom_id res chain seq x y z
N MET A 1 18.97 -27.16 -7.26
CA MET A 1 17.65 -27.83 -7.31
C MET A 1 16.70 -26.95 -6.52
N GLN A 2 15.58 -26.41 -7.00
CA GLN A 2 14.76 -26.52 -8.20
C GLN A 2 14.33 -25.08 -8.56
N LYS A 3 14.44 -24.63 -9.83
CA LYS A 3 13.31 -24.51 -10.76
C LYS A 3 12.01 -24.11 -10.07
N ASP A 4 11.72 -22.82 -10.06
CA ASP A 4 10.36 -22.28 -10.29
C ASP A 4 10.49 -20.83 -10.74
N GLY A 5 10.72 -20.67 -12.05
CA GLY A 5 10.39 -19.44 -12.78
C GLY A 5 8.89 -19.29 -12.95
N GLU A 6 8.11 -19.56 -11.89
CA GLU A 6 6.71 -19.19 -11.84
C GLU A 6 6.69 -17.66 -11.80
N LYS A 7 6.35 -17.05 -12.94
CA LYS A 7 5.92 -15.66 -12.99
C LYS A 7 4.71 -15.54 -12.05
N TYR A 8 4.97 -15.24 -10.77
CA TYR A 8 3.93 -15.01 -9.79
C TYR A 8 3.00 -13.94 -10.35
N THR A 9 1.76 -14.35 -10.61
CA THR A 9 0.73 -13.47 -11.12
C THR A 9 0.09 -12.81 -9.92
N LEU A 10 0.07 -11.48 -9.93
CA LEU A 10 -0.52 -10.72 -8.85
C LEU A 10 -2.02 -11.01 -8.75
N PRO A 11 -2.59 -10.93 -7.54
CA PRO A 11 -4.02 -11.18 -7.33
C PRO A 11 -4.91 -10.17 -8.05
N LYS A 12 -4.42 -8.94 -8.29
CA LYS A 12 -5.10 -7.93 -9.09
C LYS A 12 -4.14 -7.27 -10.08
N SER A 13 -4.70 -6.87 -11.21
CA SER A 13 -4.02 -6.09 -12.25
C SER A 13 -4.69 -4.73 -12.38
N PRO A 14 -3.97 -3.69 -12.83
CA PRO A 14 -4.55 -2.38 -13.09
C PRO A 14 -5.72 -2.49 -14.07
N ALA A 15 -6.79 -1.75 -13.78
CA ALA A 15 -7.88 -1.59 -14.73
C ALA A 15 -7.39 -0.92 -16.03
N PRO A 16 -8.06 -1.13 -17.17
CA PRO A 16 -7.69 -0.50 -18.44
C PRO A 16 -7.56 1.03 -18.28
N GLY A 17 -6.43 1.59 -18.71
CA GLY A 17 -6.15 3.02 -18.62
C GLY A 17 -5.56 3.48 -17.27
N LYS A 18 -5.65 2.66 -16.22
CA LYS A 18 -5.23 3.01 -14.85
C LYS A 18 -3.88 2.43 -14.47
N ALA A 19 -3.30 2.94 -13.40
CA ALA A 19 -2.23 2.30 -12.66
C ALA A 19 -2.81 1.53 -11.47
N MET A 20 -2.00 0.67 -10.85
CA MET A 20 -2.36 0.00 -9.59
C MET A 20 -1.28 0.22 -8.56
N ILE A 21 -1.69 0.48 -7.32
CA ILE A 21 -0.78 0.55 -6.19
C ILE A 21 -1.05 -0.59 -5.22
N TYR A 22 0.03 -1.19 -4.73
CA TYR A 22 0.06 -2.17 -3.66
C TYR A 22 0.73 -1.54 -2.45
N VAL A 23 -0.05 -1.33 -1.39
CA VAL A 23 0.50 -0.88 -0.11
C VAL A 23 0.70 -2.12 0.77
N VAL A 24 1.96 -2.44 1.07
CA VAL A 24 2.36 -3.67 1.75
C VAL A 24 2.92 -3.37 3.15
N ARG A 25 2.45 -4.08 4.17
CA ARG A 25 2.96 -4.02 5.54
C ARG A 25 3.49 -5.39 5.97
N PRO A 26 4.73 -5.73 5.60
CA PRO A 26 5.26 -7.06 5.87
C PRO A 26 5.60 -7.33 7.33
N TYR A 27 5.85 -6.29 8.11
CA TYR A 27 6.15 -6.45 9.53
C TYR A 27 4.87 -6.71 10.32
N SER A 28 4.82 -7.87 10.98
CA SER A 28 3.69 -8.31 11.81
C SER A 28 3.66 -7.66 13.20
N GLY A 29 4.76 -7.07 13.66
CA GLY A 29 4.78 -6.37 14.94
C GLY A 29 3.88 -5.15 14.96
N GLY A 30 3.21 -4.93 16.10
CA GLY A 30 2.13 -3.97 16.21
C GLY A 30 0.88 -4.38 15.42
N GLY A 31 0.59 -5.68 15.26
CA GLY A 31 -0.53 -6.20 14.46
C GLY A 31 -1.92 -5.72 14.90
N GLY A 32 -2.07 -5.26 16.14
CA GLY A 32 -3.29 -4.61 16.62
C GLY A 32 -3.49 -3.18 16.12
N TYR A 33 -2.44 -2.52 15.61
CA TYR A 33 -2.51 -1.15 15.11
C TYR A 33 -2.90 -1.13 13.64
N ILE A 34 -3.85 -0.25 13.33
CA ILE A 34 -4.39 -0.03 11.99
C ILE A 34 -3.64 1.13 11.35
N PHE A 35 -3.12 0.93 10.13
CA PHE A 35 -2.46 1.97 9.36
C PHE A 35 -3.37 2.32 8.18
N ASN A 36 -4.02 3.47 8.28
CA ASN A 36 -4.90 3.95 7.22
C ASN A 36 -4.08 4.44 6.04
N VAL A 37 -4.65 4.36 4.84
CA VAL A 37 -4.05 4.81 3.59
C VAL A 37 -5.00 5.76 2.89
N PHE A 38 -4.48 6.92 2.50
CA PHE A 38 -5.21 7.95 1.77
C PHE A 38 -4.46 8.32 0.49
N VAL A 39 -5.18 8.94 -0.44
CA VAL A 39 -4.64 9.41 -1.72
C VAL A 39 -4.95 10.90 -1.88
N ASP A 40 -3.92 11.68 -2.17
CA ASP A 40 -3.89 13.13 -2.42
C ASP A 40 -4.22 14.03 -1.23
N ASP A 41 -5.19 13.67 -0.39
CA ASP A 41 -5.56 14.45 0.78
C ASP A 41 -5.89 13.58 2.00
N LYS A 42 -6.17 14.25 3.13
CA LYS A 42 -6.43 13.64 4.45
C LYS A 42 -7.93 13.53 4.75
N GLU A 43 -8.80 13.75 3.76
CA GLU A 43 -10.24 13.68 3.97
C GLU A 43 -10.72 12.22 4.09
N PRO A 44 -11.81 11.96 4.83
CA PRO A 44 -12.36 10.61 4.95
C PRO A 44 -12.76 9.99 3.61
N ALA A 45 -13.13 10.81 2.62
CA ALA A 45 -13.46 10.35 1.28
C ALA A 45 -12.24 9.78 0.54
N SER A 46 -11.05 10.30 0.82
CA SER A 46 -9.80 9.87 0.19
C SER A 46 -9.17 8.64 0.84
N GLU A 47 -9.83 8.08 1.87
CA GLU A 47 -9.37 6.87 2.57
C GLU A 47 -9.60 5.61 1.74
N MET A 48 -8.54 5.05 1.16
CA MET A 48 -8.63 3.84 0.33
C MET A 48 -8.84 2.57 1.16
N GLY A 49 -8.39 2.58 2.41
CA GLY A 49 -8.50 1.45 3.33
C GLY A 49 -7.36 1.45 4.33
N TYR A 50 -7.11 0.27 4.93
CA TYR A 50 -6.11 0.14 5.97
C TYR A 50 -5.46 -1.24 6.01
N THR A 51 -4.27 -1.28 6.59
CA THR A 51 -3.50 -2.51 6.81
C THR A 51 -3.24 -2.75 8.30
N ARG A 52 -3.22 -4.03 8.68
CA ARG A 52 -2.62 -4.52 9.94
C ARG A 52 -1.29 -5.22 9.65
N GLY A 53 -0.60 -5.65 10.71
CA GLY A 53 0.70 -6.33 10.57
C GLY A 53 0.56 -7.60 9.74
N GLY A 54 1.39 -7.75 8.70
CA GLY A 54 1.34 -8.90 7.79
C GLY A 54 0.31 -8.77 6.66
N GLN A 55 -0.25 -7.57 6.43
CA GLN A 55 -1.27 -7.36 5.41
C GLN A 55 -0.84 -6.45 4.25
N TYR A 56 -1.60 -6.49 3.16
CA TYR A 56 -1.50 -5.55 2.05
C TYR A 56 -2.88 -5.08 1.58
N ILE A 57 -2.96 -3.88 1.02
CA ILE A 57 -4.12 -3.43 0.25
C ILE A 57 -3.70 -3.06 -1.16
N CYS A 58 -4.63 -3.11 -2.10
CA CYS A 58 -4.39 -2.68 -3.47
C CYS A 58 -5.62 -1.99 -4.07
N PHE A 59 -5.36 -0.93 -4.83
CA PHE A 59 -6.39 -0.11 -5.47
C PHE A 59 -5.85 0.53 -6.75
N ASN A 60 -6.76 0.98 -7.62
CA ASN A 60 -6.41 1.68 -8.84
C ASN A 60 -6.06 3.15 -8.55
N LEU A 61 -5.13 3.67 -9.34
CA LEU A 61 -4.77 5.08 -9.41
C LEU A 61 -4.94 5.57 -10.84
N GLU A 62 -5.42 6.80 -11.00
CA GLU A 62 -5.37 7.46 -12.29
C GLU A 62 -3.91 7.73 -12.70
N PRO A 63 -3.56 7.78 -13.99
CA PRO A 63 -2.23 8.18 -14.41
C PRO A 63 -1.91 9.62 -13.98
N GLY A 64 -0.70 9.86 -13.46
CA GLY A 64 -0.26 11.17 -13.00
C GLY A 64 0.45 11.14 -11.66
N LYS A 65 0.70 12.33 -11.10
CA LYS A 65 1.28 12.48 -9.77
C LYS A 65 0.20 12.34 -8.71
N HIS A 66 0.45 11.48 -7.72
CA HIS A 66 -0.42 11.27 -6.56
C HIS A 66 0.40 11.32 -5.29
N LEU A 67 -0.20 11.81 -4.21
CA LEU A 67 0.39 11.79 -2.88
C LEU A 67 -0.21 10.62 -2.09
N ILE A 68 0.59 9.61 -1.78
CA ILE A 68 0.16 8.50 -0.94
C ILE A 68 0.44 8.86 0.51
N LEU A 69 -0.62 8.87 1.29
CA LEU A 69 -0.61 9.24 2.68
C LEU A 69 -0.90 8.01 3.51
N SER A 70 -0.22 7.86 4.64
CA SER A 70 -0.57 6.82 5.60
C SER A 70 -0.61 7.37 7.01
N SER A 71 -1.74 7.14 7.67
CA SER A 71 -2.03 7.65 9.01
C SER A 71 -1.89 6.54 10.05
N ALA A 72 -1.02 6.78 11.02
CA ALA A 72 -0.83 5.97 12.23
C ALA A 72 -0.54 6.91 13.40
N GLY A 73 0.60 6.77 14.09
CA GLY A 73 1.08 7.75 15.08
C GLY A 73 1.60 9.06 14.45
N ASN A 74 1.83 9.07 13.13
CA ASN A 74 2.16 10.25 12.32
C ASN A 74 1.46 10.14 10.96
N TRP A 75 1.61 11.20 10.17
CA TRP A 75 1.30 11.19 8.75
C TRP A 75 2.60 10.93 7.98
N ALA A 76 2.70 9.77 7.34
CA ALA A 76 3.74 9.47 6.37
C ALA A 76 3.22 9.78 4.97
N GLU A 77 4.06 10.43 4.16
CA GLU A 77 3.67 10.93 2.84
C GLU A 77 4.70 10.46 1.80
N MET A 78 4.24 10.08 0.62
CA MET A 78 5.08 9.62 -0.49
C MET A 78 4.47 10.05 -1.82
N GLU A 79 5.19 10.87 -2.59
CA GLU A 79 4.79 11.19 -3.96
C GLU A 79 5.08 9.99 -4.87
N VAL A 80 4.10 9.60 -5.68
CA VAL A 80 4.25 8.59 -6.72
C VAL A 80 3.80 9.16 -8.05
N ASN A 81 4.48 8.79 -9.13
CA ASN A 81 4.08 9.14 -10.48
C ASN A 81 3.58 7.88 -11.19
N ALA A 82 2.27 7.73 -11.24
CA ALA A 82 1.58 6.58 -11.78
C ALA A 82 1.48 6.64 -13.30
N LYS A 83 1.93 5.59 -14.00
CA LYS A 83 1.72 5.43 -15.44
C LYS A 83 0.65 4.38 -15.73
N THR A 84 -0.06 4.52 -16.83
CA THR A 84 -1.04 3.53 -17.28
C THR A 84 -0.41 2.14 -17.38
N GLY A 85 -1.06 1.15 -16.76
CA GLY A 85 -0.60 -0.24 -16.72
C GLY A 85 0.54 -0.51 -15.74
N GLU A 86 1.04 0.52 -15.05
CA GLU A 86 2.10 0.37 -14.05
C GLU A 86 1.56 -0.18 -12.74
N ILE A 87 2.38 -0.97 -12.06
CA ILE A 87 2.12 -1.46 -10.72
C ILE A 87 3.19 -0.90 -9.78
N ILE A 88 2.76 -0.07 -8.85
CA ILE A 88 3.61 0.57 -7.86
C ILE A 88 3.48 -0.16 -6.54
N TYR A 89 4.60 -0.40 -5.87
CA TYR A 89 4.61 -1.03 -4.55
C TYR A 89 5.14 -0.04 -3.51
N VAL A 90 4.33 0.22 -2.50
CA VAL A 90 4.69 1.08 -1.37
C VAL A 90 4.71 0.25 -0.11
N ARG A 91 5.84 0.20 0.56
CA ARG A 91 6.01 -0.51 1.82
C ARG A 91 5.73 0.44 2.99
N GLN A 92 4.80 0.02 3.85
CA GLN A 92 4.57 0.58 5.17
C GLN A 92 5.50 -0.11 6.17
N ARG A 93 6.45 0.65 6.70
CA ARG A 93 7.31 0.19 7.79
C ARG A 93 6.82 0.81 9.10
N PRO A 94 6.35 0.00 10.06
CA PRO A 94 6.19 0.49 11.42
C PRO A 94 7.58 0.73 12.01
N ARG A 95 7.75 1.89 12.63
CA ARG A 95 8.84 2.13 13.58
C ARG A 95 8.23 2.09 14.98
N THR A 96 8.97 1.56 15.94
CA THR A 96 8.63 1.67 17.35
C THR A 96 9.35 2.90 17.90
N GLY A 97 8.64 3.76 18.63
CA GLY A 97 9.29 4.71 19.54
C GLY A 97 9.88 3.98 20.76
N TYR A 98 10.36 4.75 21.74
CA TYR A 98 10.79 4.21 23.03
C TYR A 98 9.64 3.57 23.84
N LEU A 99 8.39 3.89 23.50
CA LEU A 99 7.18 3.30 24.08
C LEU A 99 6.46 2.42 23.05
N PRO A 100 5.98 1.23 23.46
CA PRO A 100 5.32 0.28 22.57
C PRO A 100 3.94 0.77 22.06
N GLU A 101 3.34 1.83 22.63
CA GLU A 101 2.10 2.41 22.09
C GLU A 101 2.32 3.43 20.96
N LEU A 102 3.56 3.87 20.73
CA LEU A 102 3.90 4.91 19.74
C LEU A 102 4.48 4.28 18.47
N TYR A 103 3.57 3.78 17.62
CA TYR A 103 3.92 3.34 16.26
C TYR A 103 3.72 4.49 15.27
N TRP A 104 4.82 5.18 14.96
CA TRP A 104 4.97 5.92 13.72
C TRP A 104 5.21 4.98 12.52
N ASN A 105 4.79 5.42 11.34
CA ASN A 105 4.95 4.74 10.07
C ASN A 105 5.88 5.51 9.13
N GLU A 106 6.52 4.77 8.25
CA GLU A 106 7.33 5.28 7.15
C GLU A 106 6.89 4.60 5.85
N LEU A 107 6.79 5.37 4.78
CA LEU A 107 6.50 4.87 3.43
C LEU A 107 7.80 4.82 2.63
N SER A 108 7.99 3.73 1.89
CA SER A 108 9.13 3.56 0.97
C SER A 108 8.69 2.83 -0.28
N LEU A 109 9.19 3.25 -1.45
CA LEU A 109 9.01 2.48 -2.68
C LEU A 109 9.81 1.19 -2.59
N VAL A 110 9.24 0.11 -3.14
CA VAL A 110 9.94 -1.17 -3.28
C VAL A 110 9.95 -1.60 -4.75
N SER A 111 10.99 -2.34 -5.13
CA SER A 111 11.13 -2.87 -6.48
C SER A 111 9.99 -3.82 -6.83
N GLU A 112 9.69 -3.99 -8.12
CA GLU A 112 8.64 -4.91 -8.58
C GLU A 112 8.87 -6.35 -8.07
N CYS A 113 10.11 -6.82 -8.10
CA CYS A 113 10.48 -8.17 -7.63
C CYS A 113 10.20 -8.32 -6.13
N GLU A 114 10.62 -7.35 -5.31
CA GLU A 114 10.35 -7.37 -3.87
C GLU A 114 8.84 -7.25 -3.60
N GLY A 115 8.16 -6.33 -4.29
CA GLY A 115 6.72 -6.11 -4.16
C GLY A 115 5.91 -7.38 -4.43
N LYS A 116 6.17 -8.07 -5.54
CA LYS A 116 5.54 -9.36 -5.88
C LYS A 116 5.78 -10.42 -4.80
N TYR A 117 7.02 -10.51 -4.32
CA TYR A 117 7.38 -11.45 -3.26
C TYR A 117 6.63 -11.17 -1.95
N LEU A 118 6.50 -9.89 -1.58
CA LEU A 118 5.76 -9.50 -0.37
C LEU A 118 4.27 -9.78 -0.53
N VAL A 119 3.64 -9.38 -1.64
CA VAL A 119 2.21 -9.64 -1.88
C VAL A 119 1.89 -11.14 -1.83
N ARG A 120 2.79 -12.01 -2.30
CA ARG A 120 2.61 -13.48 -2.20
C ARG A 120 2.54 -13.99 -0.76
N ARG A 121 3.20 -13.30 0.19
CA ARG A 121 3.35 -13.75 1.58
C ARG A 121 2.40 -13.06 2.55
N LEU A 122 1.74 -12.00 2.12
CA LEU A 122 0.90 -11.17 2.97
C LEU A 122 -0.57 -11.50 2.73
N GLU A 123 -1.38 -11.23 3.75
CA GLU A 123 -2.82 -11.39 3.67
C GLU A 123 -3.48 -10.10 3.17
N PRO A 124 -4.65 -10.17 2.49
CA PRO A 124 -5.42 -8.98 2.18
C PRO A 124 -5.84 -8.23 3.45
N GLY A 125 -5.60 -6.93 3.46
CA GLY A 125 -6.14 -5.99 4.43
C GLY A 125 -7.56 -5.55 4.08
N VAL A 126 -8.04 -4.49 4.74
CA VAL A 126 -9.38 -3.98 4.51
C VAL A 126 -9.32 -2.84 3.50
N LEU A 127 -9.93 -3.06 2.35
CA LEU A 127 -10.09 -2.07 1.29
C LEU A 127 -11.48 -1.43 1.41
N LYS A 128 -11.55 -0.10 1.46
CA LYS A 128 -12.81 0.66 1.44
C LYS A 128 -13.21 1.04 0.01
N HIS A 129 -12.24 1.44 -0.80
CA HIS A 129 -12.46 1.87 -2.19
C HIS A 129 -11.48 1.18 -3.15
N ALA A 130 -11.99 0.60 -4.23
CA ALA A 130 -11.17 -0.06 -5.26
C ALA A 130 -10.57 0.93 -6.26
N ASP A 131 -11.22 2.08 -6.42
CA ASP A 131 -10.82 3.20 -7.25
C ASP A 131 -10.86 4.46 -6.38
N LYS A 132 -9.97 5.43 -6.62
CA LYS A 132 -10.06 6.73 -5.96
C LYS A 132 -11.47 7.30 -6.23
N PRO A 133 -12.24 7.69 -5.19
CA PRO A 133 -13.53 8.31 -5.42
C PRO A 133 -13.35 9.67 -6.10
N GLU A 134 -14.14 9.92 -7.13
CA GLU A 134 -14.26 11.25 -7.74
C GLU A 134 -14.88 12.17 -6.69
N THR A 135 -14.07 13.07 -6.11
CA THR A 135 -14.59 14.17 -5.30
C THR A 135 -15.44 15.06 -6.22
N LYS A 136 -16.75 15.07 -5.96
CA LYS A 136 -17.71 15.97 -6.62
C LYS A 136 -17.63 17.39 -6.06
#